data_AF-A0A2P5AJ77-F1
#
_entry.id   AF-A0A2P5AJ77-F1
#
_cell.length_a   1.000
_cell.length_b   1.000
_cell.length_c   1.000
_cell.angle_alpha   90.00
_cell.angle_beta   90.00
_cell.angle_gamma   90.00
#
_symmetry.space_group_name_H-M   'P 1'
#
loop_
_entity.id
_entity.type
_entity.pdbx_description
1 polymer ?
#
loop_
_entity_poly.entity_id
_entity_poly.type
_entity_poly.pdbx_seq_one_letter_code
_entity_poly.pdbx_strand_id
1 'polypeptide(L)'
;MVVMFDRTDFSPSNISLGGGRCWFDPADTALQVDCTAHSVFYDVASNSFQPLMVQTDLWFSSGAFLPNGTLVQTGGYNDGDHVIRAFTPCINDICDWIETPNYLAERRCEPRNYPSSGSSVLLPLDQNKPDIEVKVMICSGAPRRSHRQALEGTFGEAVSSCGRLKVSDRNPSWEVEYMPISRVMGDMVILPSGDIIIIIGAEKRTAGWEASDDPVTTPVIYRPTDERNNRFWTMEPLPTLRLCHSMAVLLPDGQVPVGGSNPHVYYNFTRVKFPTELSLESFSPPYLSVEYRLIRPRIIVTTQNPG
;
A
#
# COMPACT_ATOMS: atom_id res chain seq x y z
N MET A 1 -3.82 12.75 -7.20
CA MET A 1 -4.44 11.67 -8.00
C MET A 1 -3.91 10.34 -7.51
N VAL A 2 -4.74 9.31 -7.48
CA VAL A 2 -4.42 7.96 -7.01
C VAL A 2 -5.00 6.96 -8.01
N VAL A 3 -4.22 5.93 -8.36
CA VAL A 3 -4.76 4.78 -9.10
C VAL A 3 -5.13 3.73 -8.07
N MET A 4 -6.38 3.29 -8.08
CA MET A 4 -6.87 2.21 -7.24
C MET A 4 -7.30 1.06 -8.12
N PHE A 5 -7.11 -0.15 -7.65
CA PHE A 5 -7.52 -1.35 -8.37
C PHE A 5 -7.78 -2.50 -7.41
N ASP A 6 -8.59 -3.44 -7.87
CA ASP A 6 -8.83 -4.71 -7.22
C ASP A 6 -8.73 -5.84 -8.26
N ARG A 7 -8.79 -7.08 -7.77
CA ARG A 7 -8.90 -8.29 -8.58
C ARG A 7 -10.20 -8.33 -9.38
N THR A 8 -10.20 -9.11 -10.46
CA THR A 8 -11.32 -9.18 -11.43
C THR A 8 -12.23 -10.40 -11.24
N ASP A 9 -11.85 -11.38 -10.43
CA ASP A 9 -12.46 -12.73 -10.38
C ASP A 9 -13.41 -12.96 -9.18
N PHE A 10 -13.94 -11.89 -8.55
CA PHE A 10 -14.89 -12.00 -7.43
C PHE A 10 -16.35 -11.82 -7.85
N SER A 11 -16.69 -10.64 -8.33
CA SER A 11 -18.05 -10.22 -8.68
C SER A 11 -17.98 -8.87 -9.38
N PRO A 12 -19.01 -8.44 -10.13
CA PRO A 12 -18.99 -7.15 -10.80
C PRO A 12 -18.85 -6.03 -9.77
N SER A 13 -18.12 -4.97 -10.12
CA SER A 13 -18.05 -3.78 -9.29
C SER A 13 -19.31 -2.92 -9.41
N ASN A 14 -19.49 -1.94 -8.52
CA ASN A 14 -20.58 -0.98 -8.62
C ASN A 14 -20.27 0.20 -9.58
N ILE A 15 -19.20 0.09 -10.36
CA ILE A 15 -18.72 1.12 -11.27
C ILE A 15 -18.75 0.57 -12.69
N SER A 16 -19.56 1.16 -13.56
CA SER A 16 -19.63 0.73 -14.97
C SER A 16 -18.49 1.33 -15.80
N LEU A 17 -18.01 0.57 -16.79
CA LEU A 17 -17.08 1.09 -17.78
C LEU A 17 -17.80 2.07 -18.73
N GLY A 18 -17.08 3.14 -19.10
CA GLY A 18 -17.57 4.14 -20.06
C GLY A 18 -17.76 3.56 -21.47
N GLY A 19 -18.76 4.06 -22.19
CA GLY A 19 -18.97 3.76 -23.61
C GLY A 19 -19.53 2.36 -23.92
N GLY A 20 -20.08 1.65 -22.92
CA GLY A 20 -20.61 0.29 -23.09
C GLY A 20 -19.52 -0.76 -23.33
N ARG A 21 -18.27 -0.45 -22.95
CA ARG A 21 -17.16 -1.39 -23.03
C ARG A 21 -17.39 -2.55 -22.06
N CYS A 22 -17.10 -3.76 -22.53
CA CYS A 22 -17.07 -4.96 -21.70
C CYS A 22 -15.86 -5.80 -22.07
N TRP A 23 -15.30 -6.49 -21.10
CA TRP A 23 -14.32 -7.54 -21.29
C TRP A 23 -15.03 -8.88 -21.47
N PHE A 24 -14.47 -9.73 -22.33
CA PHE A 24 -14.93 -11.10 -22.51
C PHE A 24 -13.75 -12.04 -22.32
N ASP A 25 -13.77 -12.78 -21.21
CA ASP A 25 -12.80 -13.83 -20.94
C ASP A 25 -13.53 -15.15 -20.65
N PRO A 26 -13.52 -16.12 -21.60
CA PRO A 26 -14.14 -17.42 -21.36
C PRO A 26 -13.42 -18.25 -20.29
N ALA A 27 -12.18 -17.91 -19.94
CA ALA A 27 -11.41 -18.57 -18.89
C ALA A 27 -11.69 -18.02 -17.49
N ASP A 28 -12.32 -16.84 -17.38
CA ASP A 28 -12.75 -16.28 -16.11
C ASP A 28 -13.86 -17.15 -15.50
N THR A 29 -13.62 -17.63 -14.28
CA THR A 29 -14.53 -18.54 -13.59
C THR A 29 -15.70 -17.83 -12.90
N ALA A 30 -15.64 -16.51 -12.73
CA ALA A 30 -16.63 -15.69 -12.06
C ALA A 30 -17.39 -14.78 -13.03
N LEU A 31 -16.69 -14.09 -13.94
CA LEU A 31 -17.22 -13.04 -14.81
C LEU A 31 -16.76 -13.20 -16.27
N GLN A 32 -17.36 -14.14 -16.99
CA GLN A 32 -17.03 -14.35 -18.41
C GLN A 32 -17.30 -13.12 -19.30
N VAL A 33 -18.28 -12.31 -18.92
CA VAL A 33 -18.57 -11.00 -19.53
C VAL A 33 -18.61 -9.99 -18.40
N ASP A 34 -17.68 -9.03 -18.40
CA ASP A 34 -17.64 -7.98 -17.39
C ASP A 34 -17.66 -6.58 -18.03
N CYS A 35 -18.67 -5.79 -17.67
CA CYS A 35 -18.83 -4.41 -18.12
C CYS A 35 -18.54 -3.39 -17.00
N THR A 36 -17.95 -3.85 -15.90
CA THR A 36 -17.65 -3.06 -14.71
C THR A 36 -16.15 -2.79 -14.59
N ALA A 37 -15.80 -1.75 -13.84
CA ALA A 37 -14.43 -1.31 -13.67
C ALA A 37 -13.87 -1.85 -12.36
N HIS A 38 -12.75 -2.56 -12.44
CA HIS A 38 -11.96 -3.00 -11.28
C HIS A 38 -10.74 -2.12 -11.03
N SER A 39 -10.59 -1.04 -11.80
CA SER A 39 -9.60 0.00 -11.55
C SER A 39 -10.22 1.37 -11.76
N VAL A 40 -9.78 2.35 -10.97
CA VAL A 40 -10.18 3.74 -11.10
C VAL A 40 -8.98 4.67 -10.97
N PHE A 41 -9.01 5.74 -11.75
CA PHE A 41 -8.13 6.88 -11.55
C PHE A 41 -8.89 7.96 -10.78
N TYR A 42 -8.52 8.14 -9.51
CA TYR A 42 -9.22 9.02 -8.58
C TYR A 42 -8.49 10.34 -8.38
N ASP A 43 -9.19 11.44 -8.60
CA ASP A 43 -8.75 12.77 -8.25
C ASP A 43 -9.33 13.18 -6.89
N VAL A 44 -8.45 13.17 -5.88
CA VAL A 44 -8.76 13.55 -4.50
C VAL A 44 -9.20 15.01 -4.40
N ALA A 45 -8.70 15.91 -5.26
CA ALA A 45 -8.98 17.34 -5.15
C ALA A 45 -10.40 17.69 -5.61
N SER A 46 -10.85 17.08 -6.71
CA SER A 46 -12.20 17.25 -7.23
C SER A 46 -13.21 16.22 -6.70
N ASN A 47 -12.73 15.20 -5.98
CA ASN A 47 -13.50 14.04 -5.54
C ASN A 47 -14.23 13.36 -6.73
N SER A 48 -13.51 13.21 -7.83
CA SER A 48 -14.02 12.56 -9.05
C SER A 48 -13.13 11.38 -9.43
N PHE A 49 -13.66 10.45 -10.21
CA PHE A 49 -12.89 9.33 -10.72
C PHE A 49 -13.22 9.00 -12.17
N GLN A 50 -12.22 8.47 -12.87
CA GLN A 50 -12.35 7.86 -14.18
C GLN A 50 -12.30 6.32 -14.02
N PRO A 51 -13.31 5.59 -14.50
CA PRO A 51 -13.25 4.13 -14.59
C PRO A 51 -12.17 3.69 -15.59
N LEU A 52 -11.29 2.79 -15.16
CA LEU A 52 -10.24 2.19 -15.99
C LEU A 52 -10.56 0.72 -16.25
N MET A 53 -10.24 0.25 -17.45
CA MET A 53 -10.41 -1.15 -17.83
C MET A 53 -9.12 -1.91 -17.52
N VAL A 54 -9.25 -2.95 -16.71
CA VAL A 54 -8.19 -3.95 -16.50
C VAL A 54 -8.73 -5.27 -17.04
N GLN A 55 -7.92 -5.91 -17.87
CA GLN A 55 -8.29 -7.10 -18.64
C GLN A 55 -7.90 -8.39 -17.94
N THR A 56 -6.86 -8.35 -17.11
CA THR A 56 -6.31 -9.56 -16.46
C THR A 56 -6.14 -9.36 -14.95
N ASP A 57 -6.20 -10.44 -14.18
CA ASP A 57 -6.26 -10.35 -12.71
C ASP A 57 -4.96 -9.77 -12.09
N LEU A 58 -5.13 -8.72 -11.29
CA LEU A 58 -4.07 -7.93 -10.64
C LEU A 58 -3.68 -8.50 -9.26
N TRP A 59 -4.34 -9.54 -8.77
CA TRP A 59 -4.08 -10.09 -7.44
C TRP A 59 -2.63 -10.58 -7.29
N PHE A 60 -1.99 -10.28 -6.16
CA PHE A 60 -0.56 -10.53 -5.91
C PHE A 60 0.43 -9.90 -6.91
N SER A 61 -0.02 -8.96 -7.73
CA SER A 61 0.87 -8.20 -8.60
C SER A 61 1.82 -7.29 -7.82
N SER A 62 2.80 -6.69 -8.50
CA SER A 62 3.72 -5.72 -7.91
C SER A 62 3.98 -4.61 -8.90
N GLY A 63 4.15 -3.37 -8.43
CA GLY A 63 4.35 -2.23 -9.31
C GLY A 63 5.36 -1.21 -8.79
N ALA A 64 5.82 -0.37 -9.72
CA ALA A 64 6.72 0.75 -9.48
C ALA A 64 6.48 1.84 -10.53
N PHE A 65 6.84 3.08 -10.19
CA PHE A 65 6.79 4.19 -11.14
C PHE A 65 8.10 4.33 -11.91
N LEU A 66 7.98 4.58 -13.21
CA LEU A 66 9.06 5.05 -14.06
C LEU A 66 9.29 6.56 -13.86
N PRO A 67 10.48 7.11 -14.19
CA PRO A 67 10.77 8.53 -14.05
C PRO A 67 9.84 9.47 -14.85
N ASN A 68 9.23 8.96 -15.91
CA ASN A 68 8.26 9.69 -16.74
C ASN A 68 6.83 9.72 -16.16
N GLY A 69 6.61 9.12 -14.98
CA GLY A 69 5.30 9.06 -14.31
C GLY A 69 4.43 7.86 -14.72
N THR A 70 4.91 6.97 -15.59
CA THR A 70 4.19 5.72 -15.92
C THR A 70 4.28 4.73 -14.74
N LEU A 71 3.13 4.26 -14.26
CA LEU A 71 3.05 3.11 -13.35
C LEU A 71 3.24 1.82 -14.16
N VAL A 72 4.23 1.02 -13.80
CA VAL A 72 4.44 -0.31 -14.34
C VAL A 72 4.09 -1.34 -13.29
N GLN A 73 3.23 -2.28 -13.63
CA GLN A 73 2.80 -3.38 -12.80
C GLN A 73 3.17 -4.71 -13.47
N THR A 74 3.53 -5.71 -12.68
CA THR A 74 4.03 -7.00 -13.15
C THR A 74 3.35 -8.14 -12.41
N GLY A 75 3.07 -9.20 -13.16
CA GLY A 75 2.44 -10.40 -12.64
C GLY A 75 1.00 -10.18 -12.22
N GLY A 76 0.49 -11.11 -11.43
CA GLY A 76 -0.94 -11.21 -11.16
C GLY A 76 -1.29 -12.64 -10.77
N TYR A 77 -2.58 -12.94 -10.84
CA TYR A 77 -3.11 -14.27 -10.65
C TYR A 77 -3.76 -14.78 -11.93
N ASN A 78 -3.90 -16.10 -12.07
CA ASN A 78 -4.51 -16.73 -13.24
C ASN A 78 -3.99 -16.19 -14.59
N ASP A 79 -4.81 -15.50 -15.37
CA ASP A 79 -4.50 -14.89 -16.65
C ASP A 79 -3.54 -13.69 -16.57
N GLY A 80 -3.38 -13.12 -15.36
CA GLY A 80 -2.49 -12.02 -15.04
C GLY A 80 -1.05 -12.40 -14.72
N ASP A 81 -0.73 -13.68 -14.55
CA ASP A 81 0.54 -14.10 -13.95
C ASP A 81 1.78 -13.98 -14.86
N HIS A 82 1.59 -13.83 -16.18
CA HIS A 82 2.65 -13.55 -17.17
C HIS A 82 2.52 -12.15 -17.81
N VAL A 83 1.79 -11.23 -17.17
CA VAL A 83 1.44 -9.92 -17.75
C VAL A 83 2.33 -8.81 -17.21
N ILE A 84 2.71 -7.87 -18.09
CA ILE A 84 3.15 -6.53 -17.70
C ILE A 84 2.05 -5.53 -18.07
N ARG A 85 1.69 -4.65 -17.13
CA ARG A 85 0.70 -3.60 -17.33
C ARG A 85 1.36 -2.24 -17.12
N ALA A 86 1.03 -1.28 -17.96
CA ALA A 86 1.52 0.08 -17.85
C ALA A 86 0.35 1.07 -17.86
N PHE A 87 0.33 2.01 -16.93
CA PHE A 87 -0.62 3.11 -16.90
C PHE A 87 0.11 4.44 -16.86
N THR A 88 -0.20 5.32 -17.81
CA THR A 88 0.32 6.68 -17.85
C THR A 88 -0.84 7.66 -17.69
N PRO A 89 -0.90 8.44 -16.60
CA PRO A 89 -1.92 9.46 -16.42
C PRO A 89 -1.98 10.45 -17.59
N CYS A 90 -3.19 10.87 -17.95
CA CYS A 90 -3.46 11.81 -19.01
C CYS A 90 -4.39 12.91 -18.52
N ILE A 91 -4.41 14.03 -19.26
CA ILE A 91 -5.21 15.23 -18.89
C ILE A 91 -6.64 15.17 -19.47
N ASN A 92 -6.85 14.35 -20.51
CA ASN A 92 -8.10 14.33 -21.30
C ASN A 92 -8.98 13.12 -21.01
N ASP A 93 -8.72 12.36 -19.94
CA ASP A 93 -9.46 11.15 -19.54
C ASP A 93 -9.57 10.06 -20.63
N ILE A 94 -8.64 10.02 -21.58
CA ILE A 94 -8.58 9.01 -22.68
C ILE A 94 -7.47 7.97 -22.43
N CYS A 95 -6.81 8.00 -21.27
CA CYS A 95 -5.82 7.01 -20.87
C CYS A 95 -6.50 5.81 -20.23
N ASP A 96 -5.95 4.64 -20.52
CA ASP A 96 -6.33 3.38 -19.91
C ASP A 96 -5.07 2.53 -19.72
N TRP A 97 -5.23 1.37 -19.09
CA TRP A 97 -4.13 0.41 -18.95
C TRP A 97 -3.69 -0.13 -20.31
N ILE A 98 -2.38 -0.26 -20.47
CA ILE A 98 -1.76 -0.99 -21.58
C ILE A 98 -1.25 -2.30 -21.01
N GLU A 99 -1.89 -3.40 -21.38
CA GLU A 99 -1.53 -4.74 -20.93
C GLU A 99 -0.78 -5.49 -22.02
N THR A 100 0.33 -6.14 -21.65
CA THR A 100 1.12 -6.99 -22.55
C THR A 100 1.14 -8.41 -22.00
N PRO A 101 0.13 -9.24 -22.33
CA PRO A 101 0.08 -10.62 -21.89
C PRO A 101 1.25 -11.44 -22.45
N ASN A 102 1.70 -12.44 -21.68
CA ASN A 102 2.83 -13.33 -22.03
C ASN A 102 4.17 -12.62 -22.26
N TYR A 103 4.34 -11.40 -21.73
CA TYR A 103 5.61 -10.68 -21.83
C TYR A 103 6.64 -11.16 -20.78
N LEU A 104 6.15 -11.62 -19.62
CA LEU A 104 7.02 -12.28 -18.65
C LEU A 104 7.29 -13.71 -19.12
N ALA A 105 8.55 -14.11 -19.15
CA ALA A 105 8.94 -15.49 -19.50
C ALA A 105 8.60 -16.50 -18.40
N GLU A 106 8.45 -16.02 -17.16
CA GLU A 106 8.23 -16.82 -15.98
C GLU A 106 7.04 -16.27 -15.19
N ARG A 107 6.34 -17.18 -14.51
CA ARG A 107 5.17 -16.87 -13.70
C ARG A 107 5.51 -15.91 -12.56
N ARG A 108 4.76 -14.82 -12.43
CA ARG A 108 4.85 -13.85 -11.34
C ARG A 108 3.55 -13.81 -10.53
N CYS A 109 3.39 -14.78 -9.62
CA CYS A 109 2.28 -14.83 -8.66
C CYS A 109 2.73 -15.11 -7.21
N GLU A 110 4.00 -15.49 -7.01
CA GLU A 110 4.44 -15.97 -5.71
C GLU A 110 4.64 -14.82 -4.71
N PRO A 111 4.11 -14.93 -3.48
CA PRO A 111 4.29 -13.93 -2.45
C PRO A 111 5.77 -13.74 -2.11
N ARG A 112 6.15 -12.49 -1.78
CA ARG A 112 7.54 -12.17 -1.39
C ARG A 112 7.72 -12.04 0.13
N ASN A 113 6.73 -11.47 0.82
CA ASN A 113 6.75 -11.27 2.27
C ASN A 113 5.51 -11.86 2.99
N TYR A 114 4.49 -12.32 2.27
CA TYR A 114 3.34 -13.02 2.85
C TYR A 114 3.73 -14.43 3.34
N PRO A 115 3.14 -14.94 4.43
CA PRO A 115 2.08 -14.34 5.27
C PRO A 115 2.62 -13.51 6.44
N SER A 116 3.93 -13.47 6.65
CA SER A 116 4.51 -12.74 7.78
C SER A 116 4.39 -11.23 7.65
N SER A 117 4.37 -10.69 6.43
CA SER A 117 4.03 -9.30 6.09
C SER A 117 4.64 -8.25 7.02
N GLY A 118 5.96 -8.30 7.17
CA GLY A 118 6.74 -7.18 7.69
C GLY A 118 6.90 -6.09 6.62
N SER A 119 7.23 -4.89 7.08
CA SER A 119 7.28 -3.67 6.29
C SER A 119 8.72 -3.18 6.18
N SER A 120 9.12 -2.66 5.03
CA SER A 120 10.47 -2.15 4.82
C SER A 120 10.46 -0.78 4.14
N VAL A 121 11.37 0.09 4.54
CA VAL A 121 11.55 1.41 3.92
C VAL A 121 13.03 1.74 3.77
N LEU A 122 13.37 2.41 2.67
CA LEU A 122 14.64 3.14 2.55
C LEU A 122 14.47 4.47 3.28
N LEU A 123 15.24 4.71 4.34
CA LEU A 123 15.17 5.97 5.07
C LEU A 123 15.59 7.15 4.16
N PRO A 124 15.04 8.35 4.38
CA PRO A 124 15.29 9.51 3.53
C PRO A 124 16.78 9.78 3.32
N LEU A 125 17.15 10.00 2.06
CA LEU A 125 18.51 10.34 1.66
C LEU A 125 18.71 11.86 1.77
N ASP A 126 19.77 12.27 2.46
CA ASP A 126 20.14 13.68 2.56
C ASP A 126 21.22 14.02 1.54
N GLN A 127 20.82 14.59 0.41
CA GLN A 127 21.71 14.99 -0.68
C GLN A 127 22.55 16.23 -0.37
N ASN A 128 22.29 16.92 0.75
CA ASN A 128 23.11 18.07 1.16
C ASN A 128 24.39 17.65 1.86
N LYS A 129 24.52 16.36 2.21
CA LYS A 129 25.71 15.80 2.83
C LYS A 129 26.65 15.23 1.77
N PRO A 130 27.98 15.42 1.93
CA PRO A 130 28.95 14.85 1.00
C PRO A 130 28.92 13.31 1.02
N ASP A 131 28.66 12.73 2.20
CA ASP A 131 28.54 11.29 2.38
C ASP A 131 27.06 10.91 2.57
N ILE A 132 26.42 10.47 1.49
CA ILE A 132 25.03 10.00 1.51
C ILE A 132 24.95 8.69 2.29
N GLU A 133 24.27 8.73 3.44
CA GLU A 133 24.02 7.53 4.23
C GLU A 133 22.79 6.78 3.70
N VAL A 134 23.00 5.55 3.22
CA VAL A 134 21.93 4.67 2.77
C VAL A 134 21.55 3.74 3.92
N LYS A 135 20.35 3.93 4.47
CA LYS A 135 19.85 3.14 5.60
C LYS A 135 18.52 2.50 5.26
N VAL A 136 18.40 1.20 5.47
CA VAL A 136 17.12 0.49 5.37
C VAL A 136 16.58 0.22 6.76
N MET A 137 15.26 0.27 6.89
CA MET A 137 14.56 -0.08 8.11
C MET A 137 13.50 -1.13 7.80
N ILE A 138 13.46 -2.18 8.61
CA ILE A 138 12.48 -3.25 8.53
C ILE A 138 11.80 -3.35 9.88
N CYS A 139 10.47 -3.27 9.88
CA CYS A 139 9.66 -3.33 11.07
C CYS A 139 8.60 -4.41 10.94
N SER A 140 8.05 -4.78 12.09
CA SER A 140 6.75 -5.43 12.15
C SER A 140 6.77 -6.86 11.56
N GLY A 141 5.59 -7.45 11.45
CA GLY A 141 5.38 -8.77 10.86
C GLY A 141 5.06 -9.86 11.87
N ALA A 142 4.78 -11.06 11.39
CA ALA A 142 4.42 -12.18 12.23
C ALA A 142 5.61 -13.09 12.56
N PRO A 143 5.69 -13.62 13.80
CA PRO A 143 6.68 -14.62 14.17
C PRO A 143 6.71 -15.84 13.23
N ARG A 144 7.83 -16.56 13.26
CA ARG A 144 7.96 -17.81 12.50
C ARG A 144 6.86 -18.79 12.93
N ARG A 145 6.22 -19.42 11.94
CA ARG A 145 5.11 -20.39 12.11
C ARG A 145 3.75 -19.78 12.50
N SER A 146 3.63 -18.46 12.63
CA SER A 146 2.34 -17.83 12.98
C SER A 146 1.22 -18.18 11.99
N HIS A 147 1.53 -18.37 10.70
CA HIS A 147 0.50 -18.72 9.72
C HIS A 147 -0.08 -20.12 9.96
N ARG A 148 0.78 -21.10 10.26
CA ARG A 148 0.33 -22.45 10.61
C ARG A 148 -0.48 -22.44 11.91
N GLN A 149 -0.05 -21.66 12.89
CA GLN A 149 -0.79 -21.48 14.14
C GLN A 149 -2.16 -20.82 13.89
N ALA A 150 -2.23 -19.82 13.00
CA ALA A 150 -3.49 -19.17 12.64
C ALA A 150 -4.49 -20.17 12.01
N LEU A 151 -4.02 -21.07 11.15
CA LEU A 151 -4.84 -22.17 10.59
C LEU A 151 -5.31 -23.16 11.66
N GLU A 152 -4.53 -23.35 12.72
CA GLU A 152 -4.85 -24.20 13.89
C GLU A 152 -5.69 -23.44 14.95
N GLY A 153 -6.06 -22.17 14.71
CA GLY A 153 -6.80 -21.34 15.66
C GLY A 153 -5.98 -20.86 16.87
N THR A 154 -4.66 -20.96 16.81
CA THR A 154 -3.73 -20.48 17.83
C THR A 154 -3.14 -19.12 17.43
N PHE A 155 -3.13 -18.16 18.35
CA PHE A 155 -2.84 -16.77 18.01
C PHE A 155 -1.68 -16.23 18.85
N GLY A 156 -0.58 -15.92 18.15
CA GLY A 156 0.55 -15.17 18.72
C GLY A 156 0.48 -13.70 18.38
N GLU A 157 1.15 -12.88 19.18
CA GLU A 157 1.35 -11.46 18.90
C GLU A 157 2.29 -11.25 17.71
N ALA A 158 2.05 -10.15 17.00
CA ALA A 158 2.95 -9.64 15.99
C ALA A 158 4.26 -9.16 16.61
N VAL A 159 5.29 -9.01 15.77
CA VAL A 159 6.60 -8.55 16.18
C VAL A 159 6.59 -7.03 16.29
N SER A 160 7.05 -6.49 17.43
CA SER A 160 7.21 -5.04 17.63
C SER A 160 8.60 -4.53 17.22
N SER A 161 9.56 -5.41 16.94
CA SER A 161 10.92 -5.01 16.62
C SER A 161 11.02 -4.29 15.28
N CYS A 162 11.85 -3.27 15.25
CA CYS A 162 12.31 -2.56 14.07
C CYS A 162 13.82 -2.61 13.99
N GLY A 163 14.35 -3.23 12.94
CA GLY A 163 15.77 -3.26 12.63
C GLY A 163 16.13 -2.15 11.64
N ARG A 164 17.16 -1.37 11.95
CA ARG A 164 17.78 -0.40 11.05
C ARG A 164 19.18 -0.89 10.66
N LEU A 165 19.51 -0.77 9.38
CA LEU A 165 20.81 -1.19 8.85
C LEU A 165 21.36 -0.07 7.97
N LYS A 166 22.57 0.41 8.29
CA LYS A 166 23.32 1.27 7.38
C LYS A 166 24.06 0.39 6.37
N VAL A 167 23.57 0.39 5.14
CA VAL A 167 24.02 -0.52 4.07
C VAL A 167 25.41 -0.13 3.57
N SER A 168 25.78 1.15 3.67
CA SER A 168 27.08 1.65 3.24
C SER A 168 28.23 1.41 4.22
N ASP A 169 27.96 0.85 5.41
CA ASP A 169 29.02 0.55 6.38
C ASP A 169 29.86 -0.64 5.91
N ARG A 170 31.17 -0.60 6.21
CA ARG A 170 32.11 -1.68 5.90
C ARG A 170 31.71 -3.01 6.54
N ASN A 171 31.15 -2.95 7.76
CA ASN A 171 30.66 -4.08 8.53
C ASN A 171 29.23 -3.75 9.00
N PRO A 172 28.22 -3.92 8.15
CA PRO A 172 26.87 -3.47 8.45
C PRO A 172 26.23 -4.35 9.54
N SER A 173 25.63 -3.73 10.55
CA SER A 173 24.96 -4.41 11.66
C SER A 173 23.58 -3.84 11.93
N TRP A 174 22.65 -4.70 12.36
CA TRP A 174 21.29 -4.28 12.72
C TRP A 174 21.25 -3.54 14.06
N GLU A 175 20.75 -2.31 14.03
CA GLU A 175 20.32 -1.56 15.21
C GLU A 175 18.83 -1.85 15.45
N VAL A 176 18.52 -2.50 16.57
CA VAL A 176 17.12 -2.87 16.90
C VAL A 176 16.54 -1.91 17.93
N GLU A 177 15.34 -1.42 17.63
CA GLU A 177 14.44 -0.69 18.51
C GLU A 177 13.05 -1.35 18.50
N TYR A 178 12.16 -0.98 19.41
CA TYR A 178 10.83 -1.59 19.53
C TYR A 178 9.75 -0.53 19.37
N MET A 179 8.77 -0.81 18.51
CA MET A 179 7.57 0.02 18.40
C MET A 179 6.72 -0.08 19.66
N PRO A 180 5.99 0.99 20.02
CA PRO A 180 5.05 0.96 21.14
C PRO A 180 3.86 0.03 20.90
N ILE A 181 3.56 -0.27 19.62
CA ILE A 181 2.44 -1.13 19.21
C ILE A 181 2.97 -2.12 18.16
N SER A 182 2.88 -3.41 18.44
CA SER A 182 3.25 -4.46 17.48
C SER A 182 2.23 -4.49 16.34
N ARG A 183 2.66 -4.88 15.14
CA ARG A 183 1.72 -5.06 14.02
C ARG A 183 2.23 -6.01 12.96
N VAL A 184 1.32 -6.63 12.23
CA VAL A 184 1.54 -7.32 10.96
C VAL A 184 0.74 -6.59 9.86
N MET A 185 1.21 -6.63 8.61
CA MET A 185 0.59 -5.91 7.49
C MET A 185 0.57 -4.39 7.69
N GLY A 186 1.53 -3.83 8.41
CA GLY A 186 1.65 -2.37 8.48
C GLY A 186 2.22 -1.81 7.19
N ASP A 187 1.83 -0.60 6.82
CA ASP A 187 2.48 0.17 5.76
C ASP A 187 3.44 1.18 6.37
N MET A 188 4.61 1.33 5.73
CA MET A 188 5.62 2.33 6.09
C MET A 188 5.72 3.36 4.96
N VAL A 189 5.25 4.58 5.21
CA VAL A 189 5.22 5.66 4.24
C VAL A 189 6.16 6.78 4.68
N ILE A 190 7.05 7.20 3.78
CA ILE A 190 7.93 8.34 4.01
C ILE A 190 7.10 9.62 3.91
N LEU A 191 7.19 10.50 4.90
CA LEU A 191 6.53 11.80 4.92
C LEU A 191 7.46 12.90 4.38
N PRO A 192 6.93 14.05 3.92
CA PRO A 192 7.74 15.19 3.46
C PRO A 192 8.66 15.78 4.54
N SER A 193 8.38 15.55 5.83
CA SER A 193 9.28 15.93 6.94
C SER A 193 10.54 15.06 7.02
N GLY A 194 10.58 13.92 6.32
CA GLY A 194 11.59 12.87 6.50
C GLY A 194 11.23 11.87 7.60
N ASP A 195 10.10 12.05 8.29
CA ASP A 195 9.58 11.06 9.21
C ASP A 195 8.95 9.89 8.45
N ILE A 196 8.82 8.75 9.11
CA ILE A 196 8.13 7.58 8.57
C ILE A 196 6.85 7.37 9.35
N ILE A 197 5.71 7.33 8.67
CA ILE A 197 4.48 6.85 9.30
C ILE A 197 4.37 5.33 9.13
N ILE A 198 4.06 4.65 10.22
CA ILE A 198 3.71 3.24 10.30
C ILE A 198 2.23 3.15 10.63
N ILE A 199 1.42 2.67 9.69
CA ILE A 199 -0.05 2.71 9.76
C ILE A 199 -0.63 1.36 9.35
N ILE A 200 -1.94 1.16 9.60
CA ILE A 200 -2.73 -0.06 9.34
C ILE A 200 -2.17 -1.33 10.00
N GLY A 201 -2.87 -2.46 9.80
CA GLY A 201 -2.42 -3.78 10.24
C GLY A 201 -3.13 -4.29 11.49
N ALA A 202 -2.57 -5.34 12.08
CA ALA A 202 -3.15 -6.06 13.22
C ALA A 202 -2.09 -6.46 14.25
N GLU A 203 -2.43 -6.48 15.54
CA GLU A 203 -1.49 -6.87 16.61
C GLU A 203 -1.27 -8.38 16.69
N LYS A 204 -2.15 -9.19 16.08
CA LYS A 204 -2.08 -10.64 16.20
C LYS A 204 -2.15 -11.36 14.87
N ARG A 205 -1.54 -12.54 14.88
CA ARG A 205 -1.57 -13.56 13.83
C ARG A 205 -0.80 -13.17 12.55
N THR A 206 -1.36 -13.36 11.35
CA THR A 206 -0.67 -13.17 10.06
C THR A 206 -1.52 -12.46 9.02
N ALA A 207 -0.91 -12.13 7.89
CA ALA A 207 -1.67 -11.79 6.70
C ALA A 207 -2.49 -12.97 6.17
N GLY A 208 -3.49 -12.65 5.37
CA GLY A 208 -4.40 -13.61 4.74
C GLY A 208 -5.83 -13.51 5.26
N TRP A 209 -6.71 -14.26 4.60
CA TRP A 209 -8.12 -14.28 4.93
C TRP A 209 -8.37 -15.05 6.23
N GLU A 210 -9.24 -14.51 7.08
CA GLU A 210 -9.56 -15.02 8.42
C GLU A 210 -8.34 -15.18 9.35
N ALA A 211 -7.21 -14.61 8.95
CA ALA A 211 -5.91 -14.95 9.51
C ALA A 211 -5.34 -13.89 10.44
N SER A 212 -5.97 -12.72 10.58
CA SER A 212 -5.56 -11.60 11.46
C SER A 212 -6.59 -11.27 12.54
N ASP A 213 -6.14 -10.73 13.66
CA ASP A 213 -7.03 -10.28 14.75
C ASP A 213 -6.40 -9.11 15.52
N ASP A 214 -7.22 -8.41 16.31
CA ASP A 214 -6.89 -7.16 17.00
C ASP A 214 -6.34 -6.09 16.02
N PRO A 215 -7.22 -5.48 15.19
CA PRO A 215 -6.81 -4.45 14.24
C PRO A 215 -6.21 -3.24 14.94
N VAL A 216 -5.13 -2.70 14.38
CA VAL A 216 -4.44 -1.52 14.92
C VAL A 216 -4.94 -0.27 14.23
N THR A 217 -5.69 0.55 14.95
CA THR A 217 -6.17 1.85 14.46
C THR A 217 -5.20 3.00 14.71
N THR A 218 -4.28 2.84 15.67
CA THR A 218 -3.34 3.89 16.09
C THR A 218 -2.09 3.89 15.20
N PRO A 219 -1.85 4.95 14.41
CA PRO A 219 -0.60 5.09 13.65
C PRO A 219 0.58 5.41 14.58
N VAL A 220 1.79 5.09 14.12
CA VAL A 220 3.04 5.42 14.80
C VAL A 220 3.93 6.20 13.86
N ILE A 221 4.43 7.36 14.28
CA ILE A 221 5.46 8.10 13.56
C ILE A 221 6.83 7.70 14.10
N TYR A 222 7.73 7.30 13.20
CA TYR A 222 9.15 7.11 13.47
C TYR A 222 9.95 8.31 12.95
N ARG A 223 10.73 8.95 13.82
CA ARG A 223 11.61 10.07 13.48
C ARG A 223 13.06 9.61 13.37
N PRO A 224 13.63 9.49 12.15
CA PRO A 224 14.96 8.90 11.96
C PRO A 224 16.11 9.71 12.57
N THR A 225 15.90 11.01 12.80
CA THR A 225 16.88 11.98 13.33
C THR A 225 16.91 12.04 14.84
N ASP A 226 15.86 11.58 15.52
CA ASP A 226 15.74 11.66 16.96
C ASP A 226 16.69 10.65 17.65
N GLU A 227 16.96 10.88 18.93
CA GLU A 227 17.76 9.97 19.73
C GLU A 227 17.10 8.58 19.85
N ARG A 228 17.93 7.56 19.97
CA ARG A 228 17.48 6.17 20.15
C ARG A 228 16.52 6.10 21.34
N ASN A 229 15.48 5.28 21.23
CA ASN A 229 14.37 5.13 22.20
C ASN A 229 13.38 6.31 22.27
N ASN A 230 13.64 7.45 21.61
CA ASN A 230 12.73 8.60 21.55
C ASN A 230 12.16 8.82 20.13
N ARG A 231 12.34 7.84 19.24
CA ARG A 231 11.98 7.98 17.81
C ARG A 231 10.52 7.67 17.51
N PHE A 232 9.84 6.89 18.34
CA PHE A 232 8.47 6.44 18.07
C PHE A 232 7.44 7.29 18.82
N TRP A 233 6.46 7.79 18.09
CA TRP A 233 5.38 8.61 18.60
C TRP A 233 4.04 8.02 18.18
N THR A 234 3.16 7.75 19.14
CA THR A 234 1.78 7.31 18.86
C THR A 234 0.92 8.48 18.43
N MET A 235 0.12 8.30 17.39
CA MET A 235 -0.78 9.32 16.85
C MET A 235 -2.23 9.07 17.29
N GLU A 236 -3.13 9.99 16.94
CA GLU A 236 -4.56 9.78 17.12
C GLU A 236 -5.06 8.57 16.29
N PRO A 237 -5.95 7.71 16.84
CA PRO A 237 -6.48 6.56 16.12
C PRO A 237 -7.32 6.93 14.90
N LEU A 238 -7.23 6.13 13.85
CA LEU A 238 -8.17 6.16 12.74
C LEU A 238 -9.51 5.50 13.13
N PRO A 239 -10.66 6.03 12.67
CA PRO A 239 -11.98 5.47 12.99
C PRO A 239 -12.24 4.11 12.34
N THR A 240 -11.61 3.85 11.19
CA THR A 240 -11.90 2.66 10.37
C THR A 240 -10.81 1.59 10.52
N LEU A 241 -11.22 0.32 10.57
CA LEU A 241 -10.33 -0.83 10.75
C LEU A 241 -9.73 -1.26 9.41
N ARG A 242 -8.41 -1.39 9.35
CA ARG A 242 -7.65 -1.65 8.11
C ARG A 242 -6.77 -2.90 8.26
N LEU A 243 -7.25 -4.02 7.70
CA LEU A 243 -6.62 -5.36 7.78
C LEU A 243 -6.05 -5.79 6.42
N CYS A 244 -6.01 -7.09 6.12
CA CYS A 244 -5.54 -7.63 4.86
C CYS A 244 -6.19 -6.92 3.66
N HIS A 245 -5.40 -6.63 2.63
CA HIS A 245 -5.81 -5.82 1.45
C HIS A 245 -6.18 -4.36 1.76
N SER A 246 -5.67 -3.79 2.86
CA SER A 246 -5.61 -2.33 3.02
C SER A 246 -4.25 -1.79 2.56
N MET A 247 -4.21 -0.50 2.22
CA MET A 247 -2.99 0.19 1.77
C MET A 247 -3.05 1.67 2.11
N ALA A 248 -1.87 2.26 2.36
CA ALA A 248 -1.66 3.68 2.56
C ALA A 248 -0.66 4.26 1.57
N VAL A 249 -0.90 5.49 1.10
CA VAL A 249 0.00 6.20 0.17
C VAL A 249 0.12 7.67 0.53
N LEU A 250 1.27 8.29 0.26
CA LEU A 250 1.45 9.75 0.45
C LEU A 250 0.87 10.53 -0.74
N LEU A 251 0.10 11.57 -0.47
CA LEU A 251 -0.35 12.54 -1.47
C LEU A 251 0.57 13.77 -1.55
N PRO A 252 0.57 14.49 -2.69
CA PRO A 252 1.35 15.73 -2.85
C PRO A 252 0.99 16.86 -1.88
N ASP A 253 -0.22 16.85 -1.30
CA ASP A 253 -0.64 17.81 -0.28
C ASP A 253 -0.12 17.46 1.13
N GLY A 254 0.59 16.34 1.25
CA GLY A 254 1.17 15.83 2.49
C GLY A 254 0.23 14.95 3.31
N GLN A 255 -0.99 14.69 2.85
CA GLN A 255 -1.91 13.76 3.52
C GLN A 255 -1.56 12.29 3.19
N VAL A 256 -2.02 11.37 4.04
CA VAL A 256 -1.82 9.93 3.87
C VAL A 256 -3.18 9.23 3.80
N PRO A 257 -3.80 9.14 2.61
CA PRO A 257 -4.99 8.33 2.38
C PRO A 257 -4.72 6.86 2.69
N VAL A 258 -5.73 6.23 3.28
CA VAL A 258 -5.79 4.81 3.63
C VAL A 258 -7.08 4.23 3.06
N GLY A 259 -6.95 3.14 2.30
CA GLY A 259 -8.07 2.51 1.59
C GLY A 259 -8.03 1.00 1.71
N GLY A 260 -9.17 0.38 1.37
CA GLY A 260 -9.34 -1.07 1.40
C GLY A 260 -9.39 -1.67 2.81
N SER A 261 -9.81 -2.93 2.87
CA SER A 261 -9.69 -3.90 3.96
C SER A 261 -10.63 -5.04 3.56
N ASN A 262 -10.09 -6.18 3.17
CA ASN A 262 -10.89 -7.36 2.92
C ASN A 262 -10.22 -8.59 3.56
N PRO A 263 -10.56 -8.88 4.84
CA PRO A 263 -10.03 -10.04 5.54
C PRO A 263 -10.72 -11.35 5.15
N HIS A 264 -11.53 -11.37 4.08
CA HIS A 264 -12.38 -12.49 3.69
C HIS A 264 -12.06 -13.00 2.28
N VAL A 265 -12.36 -14.28 2.04
CA VAL A 265 -12.19 -14.95 0.73
C VAL A 265 -13.02 -14.26 -0.36
N TYR A 266 -14.19 -13.74 -0.02
CA TYR A 266 -15.05 -12.92 -0.88
C TYR A 266 -15.48 -11.68 -0.12
N TYR A 267 -16.02 -10.67 -0.79
CA TYR A 267 -16.56 -9.51 -0.10
C TYR A 267 -17.67 -9.91 0.86
N ASN A 268 -17.52 -9.51 2.12
CA ASN A 268 -18.51 -9.75 3.16
C ASN A 268 -18.67 -8.50 4.04
N PHE A 269 -19.81 -7.83 3.86
CA PHE A 269 -20.08 -6.54 4.49
C PHE A 269 -20.88 -6.65 5.80
N THR A 270 -21.48 -7.82 6.10
CA THR A 270 -22.40 -7.94 7.24
C THR A 270 -22.25 -9.26 7.96
N ARG A 271 -22.59 -9.29 9.26
CA ARG A 271 -22.59 -10.51 10.08
C ARG A 271 -21.22 -11.21 10.19
N VAL A 272 -20.15 -10.44 10.10
CA VAL A 272 -18.75 -10.87 10.29
C VAL A 272 -18.05 -9.98 11.31
N LYS A 273 -16.97 -10.48 11.92
CA LYS A 273 -16.21 -9.74 12.94
C LYS A 273 -15.58 -8.47 12.36
N PHE A 274 -15.04 -8.56 11.15
CA PHE A 274 -14.34 -7.47 10.47
C PHE A 274 -14.86 -7.32 9.04
N PRO A 275 -15.91 -6.52 8.80
CA PRO A 275 -16.48 -6.35 7.47
C PRO A 275 -15.48 -5.87 6.42
N THR A 276 -15.74 -6.22 5.16
CA THR A 276 -15.06 -5.61 4.01
C THR A 276 -15.28 -4.09 4.00
N GLU A 277 -14.21 -3.33 3.81
CA GLU A 277 -14.21 -1.87 3.76
C GLU A 277 -13.68 -1.38 2.41
N LEU A 278 -14.50 -0.59 1.71
CA LEU A 278 -14.18 -0.04 0.38
C LEU A 278 -13.99 1.48 0.41
N SER A 279 -14.23 2.13 1.55
CA SER A 279 -14.06 3.57 1.72
C SER A 279 -12.58 3.96 1.81
N LEU A 280 -12.36 5.24 1.49
CA LEU A 280 -11.09 5.92 1.71
C LEU A 280 -11.23 6.87 2.90
N GLU A 281 -10.26 6.84 3.80
CA GLU A 281 -10.06 7.88 4.80
C GLU A 281 -8.65 8.46 4.64
N SER A 282 -8.34 9.55 5.35
CA SER A 282 -7.03 10.19 5.23
C SER A 282 -6.48 10.53 6.60
N PHE A 283 -5.28 10.05 6.89
CA PHE A 283 -4.51 10.50 8.04
C PHE A 283 -3.87 11.86 7.72
N SER A 284 -4.01 12.80 8.64
CA SER A 284 -3.43 14.15 8.56
C SER A 284 -2.25 14.26 9.52
N PRO A 285 -0.99 14.22 9.04
CA PRO A 285 0.17 14.25 9.91
C PRO A 285 0.32 15.56 10.69
N PRO A 286 1.10 15.59 11.79
CA PRO A 286 1.22 16.77 12.65
C PRO A 286 1.63 18.07 11.92
N TYR A 287 2.47 17.99 10.89
CA TYR A 287 2.85 19.17 10.09
C TYR A 287 1.69 19.80 9.30
N LEU A 288 0.56 19.10 9.18
CA LEU A 288 -0.66 19.61 8.57
C LEU A 288 -1.57 20.37 9.56
N SER A 289 -1.22 20.40 10.85
CA SER A 289 -2.03 21.07 11.88
C SER A 289 -2.26 22.56 11.57
N VAL A 290 -3.34 23.10 12.13
CA VAL A 290 -3.72 24.51 11.97
C VAL A 290 -2.63 25.45 12.49
N GLU A 291 -1.90 25.05 13.53
CA GLU A 291 -0.80 25.82 14.14
C GLU A 291 0.34 26.08 13.13
N TYR A 292 0.62 25.12 12.26
CA TYR A 292 1.66 25.24 11.23
C TYR A 292 1.16 25.88 9.93
N ARG A 293 -0.14 26.22 9.81
CA ARG A 293 -0.73 26.76 8.58
C ARG A 293 -0.03 28.04 8.09
N LEU A 294 0.38 28.91 9.01
CA LEU A 294 1.00 30.20 8.67
C LEU A 294 2.47 30.07 8.24
N ILE A 295 3.14 29.00 8.65
CA ILE A 295 4.57 28.77 8.34
C ILE A 295 4.79 27.67 7.29
N ARG A 296 3.73 26.97 6.87
CA ARG A 296 3.83 25.94 5.83
C ARG A 296 4.28 26.60 4.52
N PRO A 297 5.41 26.15 3.94
CA PRO A 297 5.91 26.73 2.71
C PRO A 297 4.91 26.52 1.57
N ARG A 298 4.86 27.49 0.66
CA ARG A 298 4.13 27.40 -0.60
C ARG A 298 5.12 27.48 -1.75
N ILE A 299 5.03 26.52 -2.66
CA ILE A 299 5.79 26.55 -3.91
C ILE A 299 5.11 27.58 -4.81
N ILE A 300 5.74 28.74 -5.02
CA ILE A 300 5.20 29.84 -5.85
C ILE A 300 5.67 29.70 -7.31
N VAL A 301 6.87 29.15 -7.52
CA VAL A 301 7.48 28.97 -8.84
C VAL A 301 8.20 27.63 -8.89
N THR A 302 7.97 26.87 -9.95
CA THR A 302 8.81 25.74 -10.34
C THR A 302 9.52 26.10 -11.64
N THR A 303 10.85 26.10 -11.63
CA THR A 303 11.62 26.12 -12.87
C THR A 303 11.64 24.69 -13.39
N GLN A 304 10.92 24.40 -14.48
CA GLN A 304 11.07 23.11 -15.14
C GLN A 304 12.50 23.01 -15.67
N ASN A 305 13.34 22.23 -14.99
CA ASN A 305 14.55 21.73 -15.63
C ASN A 305 14.11 20.66 -16.63
N PRO A 306 14.41 20.81 -17.93
CA PRO A 306 14.24 19.73 -18.89
C PRO A 306 15.32 18.68 -18.58
N GLY A 307 14.95 17.72 -17.73
CA GLY A 307 15.71 16.49 -17.47
C GLY A 307 15.17 15.37 -18.32
#